data_AF-A0A0D7Q3P5-F1
#
_entry.id   AF-A0A0D7Q3P5-F1
#
_cell.length_a   1.000
_cell.length_b   1.000
_cell.length_c   1.000
_cell.angle_alpha   90.00
_cell.angle_beta   90.00
_cell.angle_gamma   90.00
#
_symmetry.space_group_name_H-M   'P 1'
#
loop_
_entity.id
_entity.type
_entity.pdbx_description
1 polymer ?
#
loop_
_entity_poly.entity_id
_entity_poly.type
_entity_poly.pdbx_seq_one_letter_code
_entity_poly.pdbx_strand_id
1 'polypeptide(L)' 'MIRRAIELGHLTGVITFDQLNDLLPSATTEPEDIETIMQALSDEGINVIEGDQS' A
#
# COMPACT_ATOMS: atom_id res chain seq x y z
N MET A 1 -12.18 -8.57 2.71
CA MET A 1 -11.08 -8.00 3.52
C MET A 1 -10.36 -6.87 2.76
N ILE A 2 -9.97 -7.03 1.49
CA ILE A 2 -9.25 -6.03 0.66
C ILE A 2 -9.93 -4.64 0.53
N ARG A 3 -11.27 -4.56 0.54
CA ARG A 3 -11.99 -3.28 0.32
C ARG A 3 -11.66 -2.18 1.33
N ARG A 4 -11.32 -2.55 2.57
CA ARG A 4 -11.13 -1.58 3.66
C ARG A 4 -9.90 -0.71 3.50
N ALA A 5 -8.80 -1.26 3.01
CA ALA A 5 -7.57 -0.49 2.94
C ALA A 5 -7.37 0.22 1.59
N ILE A 6 -8.16 -0.11 0.57
CA ILE A 6 -8.42 0.81 -0.55
C ILE A 6 -9.21 2.03 -0.06
N GLU A 7 -10.26 1.85 0.75
CA GLU A 7 -11.03 2.98 1.33
C GLU A 7 -10.16 3.90 2.20
N LEU A 8 -9.27 3.34 3.03
CA LEU A 8 -8.36 4.13 3.85
C LEU A 8 -7.33 4.90 3.02
N GLY A 9 -6.68 4.24 2.05
CA GLY A 9 -5.70 4.90 1.19
C GLY A 9 -6.29 6.00 0.30
N HIS A 10 -7.54 5.81 -0.15
CA HIS A 10 -8.25 6.78 -0.98
C HIS A 10 -8.77 8.01 -0.18
N LEU A 11 -8.95 7.86 1.13
CA LEU A 11 -9.35 8.93 2.06
C LEU A 11 -8.18 9.84 2.44
N THR A 12 -6.98 9.27 2.58
CA THR A 12 -5.78 9.99 3.04
C THR A 12 -4.85 10.42 1.91
N GLY A 13 -4.91 9.78 0.74
CA GLY A 13 -3.95 9.98 -0.36
C GLY A 13 -2.54 9.49 -0.02
N VAL A 14 -2.40 8.76 1.09
CA VAL A 14 -1.14 8.21 1.59
C VAL A 14 -1.39 6.90 2.32
N ILE A 15 -0.56 5.89 2.07
CA ILE A 15 -0.64 4.56 2.68
C ILE A 15 0.74 4.20 3.24
N THR A 16 0.77 3.51 4.39
CA THR A 16 2.05 3.05 4.97
C THR A 16 2.48 1.70 4.39
N PHE A 17 3.79 1.41 4.40
CA PHE A 17 4.31 0.07 4.10
C PHE A 17 3.64 -1.03 4.90
N ASP A 18 3.28 -0.76 6.16
CA ASP A 18 2.60 -1.69 7.04
C ASP A 18 1.17 -1.97 6.55
N GLN A 19 0.43 -0.91 6.17
CA GLN A 19 -0.89 -1.05 5.55
C GLN A 19 -0.85 -1.73 4.19
N LEU A 20 0.22 -1.48 3.41
CA LEU A 20 0.46 -2.16 2.15
C LEU A 20 0.69 -3.66 2.39
N ASN A 21 1.50 -4.02 3.39
CA ASN A 21 1.74 -5.40 3.80
C ASN A 21 0.53 -6.06 4.47
N ASP A 22 -0.39 -5.31 5.06
CA ASP A 22 -1.65 -5.84 5.62
C ASP A 22 -2.70 -6.06 4.51
N LEU A 23 -2.69 -5.21 3.48
CA LEU A 23 -3.49 -5.33 2.27
C LEU A 23 -3.06 -6.48 1.37
N LEU A 24 -1.74 -6.62 1.22
CA LEU A 24 -1.13 -7.63 0.38
C LEU A 24 -0.78 -8.82 1.25
N PRO A 25 -1.30 -10.03 0.96
CA PRO A 25 -0.86 -11.21 1.67
C PRO A 25 0.65 -11.38 1.44
N SER A 26 1.44 -11.07 2.46
CA SER A 26 2.92 -11.08 2.40
C SER A 26 3.48 -12.49 2.11
N ALA A 27 2.63 -13.51 2.16
CA ALA A 27 2.94 -14.89 1.79
C ALA A 27 3.05 -15.15 0.27
N THR A 28 2.52 -14.26 -0.57
CA THR A 28 2.48 -14.46 -2.03
C THR A 28 2.93 -13.26 -2.85
N THR A 29 3.35 -12.18 -2.18
CA THR A 29 3.72 -10.96 -2.89
C THR A 29 5.22 -10.97 -3.12
N GLU A 30 5.64 -11.13 -4.37
CA GLU A 30 7.04 -11.06 -4.75
C GLU A 30 7.49 -9.59 -4.75
N PRO A 31 8.78 -9.30 -4.51
CA PRO A 31 9.29 -7.92 -4.51
C PRO A 31 8.99 -7.17 -5.81
N GLU A 32 8.93 -7.87 -6.95
CA GLU A 32 8.53 -7.34 -8.26
C GLU A 32 7.06 -6.87 -8.33
N ASP A 33 6.15 -7.56 -7.63
CA ASP A 33 4.76 -7.13 -7.50
C ASP A 33 4.64 -5.91 -6.59
N ILE A 34 5.43 -5.84 -5.52
CA ILE A 34 5.46 -4.69 -4.60
C ILE A 34 5.83 -3.41 -5.35
N GLU A 35 6.89 -3.46 -6.16
CA GLU A 35 7.31 -2.32 -6.99
C GLU A 35 6.19 -1.90 -7.96
N THR A 36 5.54 -2.87 -8.61
CA THR A 36 4.43 -2.60 -9.54
C THR A 36 3.25 -1.92 -8.86
N ILE A 37 2.91 -2.35 -7.64
CA ILE A 37 1.81 -1.80 -6.85
C ILE A 37 2.17 -0.40 -6.33
N MET A 38 3.41 -0.18 -5.89
CA MET A 38 3.88 1.15 -5.51
C MET A 38 3.82 2.15 -6.65
N GLN A 39 4.19 1.72 -7.86
CA GLN A 39 4.04 2.56 -9.05
C GLN A 39 2.58 2.85 -9.36
N ALA A 40 1.70 1.84 -9.30
CA ALA A 40 0.27 2.02 -9.53
C ALA A 40 -0.38 2.97 -8.50
N LEU A 41 0.02 2.89 -7.23
CA LEU A 41 -0.41 3.80 -6.16
C LEU A 41 0.08 5.23 -6.44
N SER A 42 1.35 5.41 -6.82
CA SER A 42 1.87 6.72 -7.20
C SER A 42 1.15 7.34 -8.40
N ASP A 43 0.77 6.52 -9.40
CA ASP A 43 0.03 6.98 -10.58
C ASP A 43 -1.39 7.43 -10.23
N GLU A 44 -2.03 6.78 -9.25
CA GLU A 44 -3.30 7.23 -8.64
C GLU A 44 -3.14 8.46 -7.72
N GLY A 45 -1.92 8.97 -7.52
CA GLY A 45 -1.64 10.10 -6.62
C GLY A 45 -1.63 9.71 -5.14
N ILE A 46 -1.42 8.43 -4.86
CA ILE A 46 -1.35 7.87 -3.52
C ILE A 46 0.13 7.65 -3.16
N ASN A 47 0.61 8.36 -2.13
CA ASN A 47 2.00 8.25 -1.72
C ASN A 47 2.21 7.08 -0.75
N VAL A 48 3.25 6.28 -0.96
CA VAL A 48 3.61 5.24 0.02
C VAL A 48 4.69 5.78 0.95
N ILE A 49 4.44 5.71 2.26
CA ILE A 49 5.38 6.14 3.30
C ILE A 49 5.82 4.97 4.16
N GLU A 50 7.02 5.05 4.71
CA GLU A 50 7.42 4.15 5.80
C GLU A 50 6.52 4.45 7.01
N GLY A 51 5.89 3.41 7.57
CA GLY A 51 5.02 3.57 8.75
C GLY A 51 5.82 4.18 9.89
N ASP A 52 5.18 5.09 10.64
CA ASP A 52 5.80 5.88 11.72
C ASP A 52 6.72 5.01 12.59
N GLN A 53 8.04 5.22 12.42
CA GLN A 53 9.05 4.62 13.27
C GLN A 53 8.98 5.34 14.63
N SER A 54 8.10 4.87 15.51
CA SER A 54 8.12 5.25 16.93
C SER A 54 9.26 4.57 17.68
#